data_AF-A0A1H1ITI8-F1
#
_entry.id   AF-A0A1H1ITI8-F1
#
_cell.length_a   1.000
_cell.length_b   1.000
_cell.length_c   1.000
_cell.angle_alpha   90.00
_cell.angle_beta   90.00
_cell.angle_gamma   90.00
#
_symmetry.space_group_name_H-M   'P 1'
#
loop_
_entity.id
_entity.type
_entity.pdbx_description
1 polymer ?
#
loop_
_entity_poly.entity_id
_entity_poly.type
_entity_poly.pdbx_seq_one_letter_code
_entity_poly.pdbx_strand_id
1 'polypeptide(L)'
;MLATVSALMLLLLAPGPTNTLLFRAGVLFGYRASWWLALVECLAYLLQVSVWGVALLYLAAYSPWASKLTQFAAACYLLYVSYRLWQRKNSTVDPGRDRFNGLNFFWLTLMNPKGLLIVSFIAPAGTFATWQGYVGFMTTLALVVIPVGSAWIVFGSRFEGLQKAWLTPLKINRATALAMACFATLTVGRLAESVLH
;
A
#
# COMPACT_ATOMS: atom_id res chain seq x y z
N MET A 1 6.19 7.98 -17.18
CA MET A 1 6.60 8.23 -15.78
C MET A 1 5.60 9.05 -14.98
N LEU A 2 5.01 10.14 -15.50
CA LEU A 2 3.99 10.90 -14.76
C LEU A 2 2.77 10.05 -14.36
N ALA A 3 2.26 9.21 -15.25
CA ALA A 3 1.11 8.32 -14.97
C ALA A 3 1.41 7.25 -13.90
N THR A 4 2.65 6.74 -13.85
CA THR A 4 3.06 5.77 -12.81
C THR A 4 3.22 6.46 -11.46
N VAL A 5 3.82 7.64 -11.42
CA VAL A 5 3.95 8.43 -10.19
C VAL A 5 2.58 8.83 -9.64
N SER A 6 1.63 9.27 -10.49
CA SER A 6 0.29 9.63 -10.04
C SER A 6 -0.49 8.42 -9.52
N ALA A 7 -0.38 7.25 -10.17
CA ALA A 7 -0.99 6.01 -9.68
C ALA A 7 -0.39 5.56 -8.35
N LEU A 8 0.94 5.61 -8.20
CA LEU A 8 1.62 5.33 -6.92
C LEU A 8 1.15 6.28 -5.82
N MET A 9 1.10 7.60 -6.11
CA MET A 9 0.60 8.61 -5.18
C MET A 9 -0.83 8.30 -4.75
N LEU A 10 -1.76 8.02 -5.67
CA LEU A 10 -3.16 7.73 -5.34
C LEU A 10 -3.29 6.48 -4.46
N LEU A 11 -2.57 5.40 -4.78
CA LEU A 11 -2.63 4.15 -4.03
C LEU A 11 -1.96 4.27 -2.65
N LEU A 12 -0.83 4.98 -2.57
CA LEU A 12 -0.08 5.19 -1.34
C LEU A 12 -0.73 6.25 -0.45
N LEU A 13 -1.42 7.25 -1.00
CA LEU A 13 -2.23 8.20 -0.23
C LEU A 13 -3.52 7.56 0.29
N ALA A 14 -4.08 6.56 -0.40
CA ALA A 14 -5.27 5.86 0.08
C ALA A 14 -5.03 5.32 1.51
N PRO A 15 -5.89 5.65 2.50
CA PRO A 15 -5.58 5.49 3.92
C PRO A 15 -5.46 4.02 4.41
N GLY A 16 -4.36 3.34 4.12
CA GLY A 16 -4.18 1.93 4.46
C GLY A 16 -3.97 1.65 5.96
N PRO A 17 -3.94 0.38 6.38
CA PRO A 17 -3.54 0.01 7.73
C PRO A 17 -2.12 0.51 8.07
N THR A 18 -1.18 0.46 7.13
CA THR A 18 0.18 1.01 7.29
C THR A 18 0.18 2.53 7.47
N ASN A 19 -0.51 3.28 6.61
CA ASN A 19 -0.61 4.75 6.71
C ASN A 19 -1.28 5.20 8.01
N THR A 20 -2.29 4.45 8.47
CA THR A 20 -3.00 4.72 9.73
C THR A 20 -2.06 4.51 10.93
N LEU A 21 -1.16 3.54 10.85
CA LEU A 21 -0.11 3.33 11.86
C LEU A 21 0.94 4.45 11.82
N LEU A 22 1.34 4.93 10.63
CA LEU A 22 2.24 6.09 10.49
C LEU A 22 1.61 7.38 11.04
N PHE A 23 0.33 7.60 10.77
CA PHE A 23 -0.43 8.68 11.36
C PHE A 23 -0.45 8.58 12.89
N ARG A 24 -0.76 7.39 13.45
CA ARG A 24 -0.74 7.18 14.90
C ARG A 24 0.64 7.36 15.52
N ALA A 25 1.69 6.88 14.87
CA ALA A 25 3.06 7.08 15.33
C ALA A 25 3.40 8.58 15.36
N GLY A 26 2.97 9.33 14.34
CA GLY A 26 3.05 10.79 14.32
C GLY A 26 2.32 11.45 15.49
N VAL A 27 1.10 11.00 15.83
CA VAL A 27 0.31 11.52 16.96
C VAL A 27 0.93 11.17 18.33
N LEU A 28 1.50 9.98 18.48
CA LEU A 28 1.96 9.46 19.79
C LEU A 28 3.41 9.81 20.11
N PHE A 29 4.28 9.84 19.10
CA PHE A 29 5.73 10.01 19.27
C PHE A 29 6.28 11.25 18.54
N GLY A 30 5.44 11.96 17.77
CA GLY A 30 5.86 13.10 16.96
C GLY A 30 6.69 12.70 15.73
N TYR A 31 7.01 13.70 14.89
CA TYR A 31 7.77 13.49 13.65
C TYR A 31 9.20 13.00 13.90
N ARG A 32 9.89 13.60 14.88
CA ARG A 32 11.33 13.37 15.14
C ARG A 32 11.65 11.95 15.62
N ALA A 33 10.69 11.27 16.26
CA ALA A 33 10.84 9.87 16.68
C ALA A 33 10.23 8.87 15.67
N SER A 34 9.40 9.33 14.72
CA SER A 34 8.66 8.46 13.80
C SER A 34 9.18 8.46 12.37
N TRP A 35 10.04 9.40 11.97
CA TRP A 35 10.54 9.52 10.58
C TRP A 35 11.18 8.23 10.05
N TRP A 36 11.84 7.45 10.92
CA TRP A 36 12.45 6.16 10.55
C TRP A 36 11.42 5.11 10.11
N LEU A 37 10.15 5.22 10.56
CA LEU A 37 9.08 4.33 10.12
C LEU A 37 8.76 4.50 8.64
N ALA A 38 8.95 5.70 8.07
CA ALA A 38 8.81 5.90 6.63
C ALA A 38 9.92 5.16 5.84
N LEU A 39 11.12 5.07 6.41
CA LEU A 39 12.19 4.24 5.83
C LEU A 39 11.89 2.75 5.95
N VAL A 40 11.34 2.30 7.08
CA VAL A 40 10.91 0.90 7.26
C VAL A 40 9.79 0.54 6.29
N GLU A 41 8.82 1.43 6.09
CA GLU A 41 7.78 1.27 5.07
C GLU A 41 8.39 1.16 3.68
N CYS A 42 9.35 2.04 3.34
CA CYS A 42 10.05 1.99 2.07
C CYS A 42 10.78 0.65 1.86
N LEU A 43 11.52 0.17 2.86
CA LEU A 43 12.21 -1.12 2.80
C LEU A 43 11.23 -2.28 2.63
N ALA A 44 10.11 -2.25 3.34
CA ALA A 44 9.07 -3.27 3.22
C ALA A 44 8.49 -3.30 1.79
N TYR A 45 8.18 -2.15 1.21
CA TYR A 45 7.68 -2.08 -0.16
C TYR A 45 8.74 -2.49 -1.19
N LEU A 46 10.00 -2.07 -1.05
CA LEU A 46 11.07 -2.48 -1.97
C LEU A 46 11.23 -4.01 -1.97
N LEU A 47 11.22 -4.64 -0.80
CA LEU A 47 11.31 -6.10 -0.69
C LEU A 47 10.07 -6.78 -1.28
N GLN A 48 8.88 -6.33 -0.88
CA GLN A 48 7.62 -6.90 -1.34
C GLN A 48 7.45 -6.79 -2.87
N VAL A 49 7.73 -5.61 -3.43
CA VAL A 49 7.65 -5.35 -4.88
C VAL A 49 8.69 -6.17 -5.64
N SER A 50 9.88 -6.37 -5.08
CA SER A 50 10.90 -7.22 -5.70
C SER A 50 10.47 -8.68 -5.75
N VAL A 51 10.01 -9.23 -4.61
CA VAL A 51 9.61 -10.65 -4.51
C VAL A 51 8.44 -10.94 -5.45
N TRP A 52 7.39 -10.13 -5.40
CA TRP A 52 6.22 -10.34 -6.27
C TRP A 52 6.52 -10.02 -7.74
N GLY A 53 7.37 -9.04 -8.01
CA GLY A 53 7.78 -8.70 -9.38
C GLY A 53 8.52 -9.83 -10.07
N VAL A 54 9.49 -10.44 -9.38
CA VAL A 54 10.21 -11.61 -9.89
C VAL A 54 9.26 -12.82 -10.01
N ALA A 55 8.40 -13.05 -9.01
CA ALA A 55 7.44 -14.15 -9.06
C ALA A 55 6.49 -14.04 -10.25
N LEU A 56 5.91 -12.85 -10.50
CA LEU A 56 5.02 -12.61 -11.63
C LEU A 56 5.74 -12.65 -12.98
N LEU A 57 6.98 -12.18 -13.06
CA LEU A 57 7.81 -12.29 -14.25
C LEU A 57 8.06 -13.76 -14.61
N TYR A 58 8.51 -14.55 -13.62
CA TYR A 58 8.77 -15.98 -13.81
C TYR A 58 7.48 -16.71 -14.18
N LEU A 59 6.38 -16.45 -13.48
CA LEU A 59 5.10 -17.07 -13.76
C LEU A 59 4.59 -16.72 -15.17
N ALA A 60 4.77 -15.48 -15.62
CA ALA A 60 4.40 -15.06 -16.98
C ALA A 60 5.26 -15.74 -18.07
N ALA A 61 6.53 -16.03 -17.78
CA ALA A 61 7.42 -16.74 -18.70
C ALA A 61 7.01 -18.21 -18.92
N TYR A 62 6.50 -18.88 -17.89
CA TYR A 62 6.04 -20.28 -17.98
C TYR A 62 4.58 -20.42 -18.42
N SER A 63 3.69 -19.54 -17.97
CA SER A 63 2.29 -19.53 -18.36
C SER A 63 1.70 -18.12 -18.22
N PRO A 64 1.47 -17.41 -19.34
CA PRO A 64 0.84 -16.09 -19.34
C PRO A 64 -0.54 -16.10 -18.65
N TRP A 65 -1.26 -17.22 -18.75
CA TRP A 65 -2.57 -17.41 -18.13
C TRP A 65 -2.49 -17.53 -16.61
N ALA A 66 -1.45 -18.17 -16.07
CA ALA A 66 -1.23 -18.27 -14.63
C ALA A 66 -0.94 -16.90 -14.01
N SER A 67 -0.18 -16.03 -14.70
CA SER A 67 0.05 -14.64 -14.27
C SER A 67 -1.25 -13.83 -14.19
N LYS A 68 -2.13 -13.95 -15.20
CA LYS A 68 -3.45 -13.30 -15.18
C LYS A 68 -4.32 -13.81 -14.02
N LEU A 69 -4.31 -15.12 -13.75
CA LEU A 69 -5.05 -15.69 -12.62
C LEU A 69 -4.52 -15.18 -11.27
N THR A 70 -3.20 -15.04 -11.10
CA THR A 70 -2.61 -14.47 -9.89
C THR A 70 -2.98 -13.00 -9.72
N GLN A 71 -3.01 -12.21 -10.79
CA GLN A 71 -3.46 -10.81 -10.74
C GLN A 71 -4.95 -10.70 -10.41
N PHE A 72 -5.77 -11.60 -10.92
CA PHE A 72 -7.19 -11.68 -10.57
C PHE A 72 -7.39 -12.07 -9.10
N ALA A 73 -6.69 -13.09 -8.62
CA ALA A 73 -6.70 -13.49 -7.23
C ALA A 73 -6.21 -12.36 -6.30
N ALA A 74 -5.19 -11.61 -6.71
CA ALA A 74 -4.69 -10.42 -6.02
C ALA A 74 -5.77 -9.33 -5.90
N ALA A 75 -6.51 -9.06 -6.99
CA ALA A 75 -7.61 -8.09 -6.99
C ALA A 75 -8.78 -8.55 -6.12
N CYS A 76 -9.17 -9.83 -6.18
CA CYS A 76 -10.19 -10.41 -5.31
C CYS A 76 -9.77 -10.37 -3.84
N TYR A 77 -8.50 -10.66 -3.53
CA TYR A 77 -7.96 -10.52 -2.19
C TYR A 77 -8.00 -9.07 -1.72
N LEU A 78 -7.72 -8.11 -2.61
CA LEU A 78 -7.86 -6.69 -2.28
C LEU A 78 -9.29 -6.31 -1.93
N LEU A 79 -10.27 -6.77 -2.71
CA LEU A 79 -11.70 -6.59 -2.42
C LEU A 79 -12.07 -7.19 -1.07
N TYR A 80 -11.59 -8.41 -0.78
CA TYR A 80 -11.79 -9.07 0.50
C TYR A 80 -11.23 -8.25 1.66
N VAL A 81 -9.98 -7.77 1.56
CA VAL A 81 -9.34 -6.94 2.59
C VAL A 81 -10.08 -5.61 2.77
N SER A 82 -10.51 -4.98 1.66
CA SER A 82 -11.30 -3.74 1.67
C SER A 82 -12.63 -3.94 2.38
N TYR A 83 -13.34 -5.03 2.07
CA TYR A 83 -14.58 -5.41 2.70
C TYR A 83 -14.39 -5.71 4.20
N ARG A 84 -13.33 -6.41 4.57
CA ARG A 84 -13.02 -6.68 5.98
C ARG A 84 -12.68 -5.39 6.74
N LEU A 85 -12.01 -4.43 6.10
CA LEU A 85 -11.76 -3.10 6.65
C LEU A 85 -13.07 -2.33 6.85
N TRP A 86 -13.98 -2.39 5.88
CA TRP A 86 -15.31 -1.78 5.95
C TRP A 86 -16.16 -2.35 7.09
N GLN A 87 -16.05 -3.66 7.32
CA GLN A 87 -16.77 -4.36 8.38
C GLN A 87 -16.20 -4.17 9.80
N ARG A 88 -14.96 -3.69 9.97
CA ARG A 88 -14.39 -3.45 11.30
C ARG A 88 -15.15 -2.33 12.01
N LYS A 89 -16.14 -2.72 12.83
CA LYS A 89 -16.82 -1.85 13.79
C LYS A 89 -15.86 -1.56 14.95
N ASN A 90 -15.37 -0.32 15.00
CA ASN A 90 -14.81 0.38 16.16
C ASN A 90 -14.28 -0.51 17.30
N SER A 91 -13.29 -1.36 17.03
CA SER A 91 -12.50 -1.92 18.12
C SER A 91 -11.62 -0.78 18.62
N THR A 92 -11.96 -0.23 19.77
CA THR A 92 -11.06 0.56 20.59
C THR A 92 -9.85 -0.31 20.88
N VAL A 93 -8.84 -0.25 20.01
CA VAL A 93 -7.55 -0.88 20.25
C VAL A 93 -6.98 -0.18 21.48
N ASP A 94 -6.90 -0.95 22.54
CA ASP A 94 -6.49 -0.56 23.88
C ASP A 94 -5.10 0.11 23.84
N PRO A 95 -4.96 1.37 24.28
CA PRO A 95 -3.71 2.14 24.16
C PRO A 95 -2.52 1.54 24.91
N GLY A 96 -2.73 0.54 25.78
CA GLY A 96 -1.69 -0.03 26.65
C GLY A 96 -0.88 -1.20 26.10
N ARG A 97 -1.18 -1.76 24.92
CA ARG A 97 -0.53 -3.00 24.42
C ARG A 97 0.32 -2.86 23.16
N ASP A 98 0.25 -1.75 22.45
CA ASP A 98 1.03 -1.54 21.22
C ASP A 98 2.46 -1.09 21.56
N ARG A 99 3.33 -2.05 21.88
CA ARG A 99 4.77 -1.86 21.68
C ARG A 99 4.97 -1.66 20.17
N PHE A 100 5.01 -0.41 19.73
CA PHE A 100 5.38 0.01 18.38
C PHE A 100 6.83 -0.41 18.11
N ASN A 101 7.02 -1.68 17.79
CA ASN A 101 8.30 -2.23 17.37
C ASN A 101 8.35 -2.15 15.83
N GLY A 102 9.40 -1.56 15.27
CA GLY A 102 9.54 -1.40 13.81
C GLY A 102 9.46 -2.71 13.05
N LEU A 103 9.88 -3.82 13.67
CA LEU A 103 9.76 -5.15 13.10
C LEU A 103 8.30 -5.56 12.88
N ASN A 104 7.42 -5.29 13.86
CA ASN A 104 5.99 -5.61 13.74
C ASN A 104 5.35 -4.75 12.65
N PHE A 105 5.72 -3.46 12.59
CA PHE A 105 5.27 -2.55 11.54
C PHE A 105 5.76 -2.99 10.15
N PHE A 106 7.01 -3.46 10.05
CA PHE A 106 7.57 -4.03 8.83
C PHE A 106 6.78 -5.25 8.37
N TRP A 107 6.51 -6.22 9.25
CA TRP A 107 5.72 -7.41 8.92
C TRP A 107 4.29 -7.08 8.52
N LEU A 108 3.64 -6.13 9.22
CA LEU A 108 2.31 -5.63 8.86
C LEU A 108 2.29 -4.97 7.48
N THR A 109 3.36 -4.26 7.13
CA THR A 109 3.51 -3.63 5.81
C THR A 109 3.83 -4.66 4.74
N LEU A 110 4.65 -5.67 5.06
CA LEU A 110 4.98 -6.75 4.14
C LEU A 110 3.77 -7.66 3.83
N MET A 111 2.85 -7.80 4.79
CA MET A 111 1.55 -8.48 4.57
C MET A 111 0.48 -7.57 3.96
N ASN A 112 0.75 -6.27 3.80
CA ASN A 112 -0.20 -5.35 3.20
C ASN A 112 -0.28 -5.62 1.68
N PRO A 113 -1.47 -5.87 1.09
CA PRO A 113 -1.57 -6.17 -0.34
C PRO A 113 -1.13 -5.02 -1.25
N LYS A 114 -0.86 -3.81 -0.73
CA LYS A 114 -0.42 -2.65 -1.52
C LYS A 114 0.79 -2.94 -2.42
N GLY A 115 1.83 -3.63 -1.94
CA GLY A 115 2.99 -3.94 -2.80
C GLY A 115 2.67 -4.89 -3.96
N LEU A 116 1.77 -5.86 -3.73
CA LEU A 116 1.27 -6.75 -4.77
C LEU A 116 0.52 -5.97 -5.87
N LEU A 117 -0.27 -4.95 -5.49
CA LEU A 117 -0.96 -4.10 -6.45
C LEU A 117 -0.01 -3.21 -7.24
N ILE A 118 1.01 -2.67 -6.57
CA ILE A 118 2.04 -1.84 -7.20
C ILE A 118 2.70 -2.64 -8.34
N VAL A 119 3.10 -3.89 -8.06
CA VAL A 119 3.68 -4.77 -9.07
C VAL A 119 2.67 -5.13 -10.16
N SER A 120 1.47 -5.56 -9.76
CA SER A 120 0.50 -6.12 -10.70
C SER A 120 -0.07 -5.09 -11.67
N PHE A 121 -0.21 -3.83 -11.25
CA PHE A 121 -1.02 -2.84 -11.99
C PHE A 121 -0.33 -1.51 -12.25
N ILE A 122 0.74 -1.18 -11.53
CA ILE A 122 1.41 0.12 -11.64
C ILE A 122 2.80 -0.03 -12.27
N ALA A 123 3.51 -1.13 -12.01
CA ALA A 123 4.82 -1.38 -12.60
C ALA A 123 4.72 -1.47 -14.14
N PRO A 124 5.49 -0.67 -14.89
CA PRO A 124 5.54 -0.76 -16.35
C PRO A 124 5.92 -2.17 -16.82
N ALA A 125 5.41 -2.57 -17.99
CA ALA A 125 5.85 -3.80 -18.65
C ALA A 125 7.38 -3.78 -18.86
N GLY A 126 8.04 -4.88 -18.50
CA GLY A 126 9.50 -4.98 -18.59
C GLY A 126 10.29 -4.39 -17.41
N THR A 127 9.62 -3.86 -16.37
CA THR A 127 10.27 -3.37 -15.14
C THR A 127 11.22 -4.40 -14.54
N PHE A 128 10.80 -5.67 -14.48
CA PHE A 128 11.60 -6.75 -13.92
C PHE A 128 12.44 -7.50 -14.96
N ALA A 129 12.27 -7.17 -16.25
CA ALA A 129 12.98 -7.84 -17.35
C ALA A 129 14.38 -7.25 -17.60
N THR A 130 14.65 -6.02 -17.15
CA THR A 130 15.94 -5.34 -17.32
C THR A 130 16.40 -4.71 -16.02
N TRP A 131 17.72 -4.68 -15.80
CA TRP A 131 18.31 -4.04 -14.61
C TRP A 131 18.00 -2.54 -14.55
N GLN A 132 18.07 -1.85 -15.70
CA GLN A 132 17.74 -0.42 -15.78
C GLN A 132 16.27 -0.15 -15.45
N GLY A 133 15.34 -0.96 -15.95
CA GLY A 133 13.91 -0.85 -15.62
C GLY A 133 13.65 -1.07 -14.13
N TYR A 134 14.30 -2.07 -13.54
CA TYR A 134 14.16 -2.40 -12.12
C TYR A 134 14.65 -1.25 -11.23
N VAL A 135 15.88 -0.79 -11.46
CA VAL A 135 16.47 0.30 -10.67
C VAL A 135 15.66 1.60 -10.85
N GLY A 136 15.25 1.92 -12.08
CA GLY A 136 14.41 3.09 -12.36
C GLY A 136 13.06 3.07 -11.64
N PHE A 137 12.39 1.91 -11.61
CA PHE A 137 11.12 1.77 -10.91
C PHE A 137 11.28 1.80 -9.38
N MET A 138 12.28 1.09 -8.84
CA MET A 138 12.53 1.05 -7.40
C MET A 138 12.94 2.41 -6.83
N THR A 139 13.76 3.16 -7.56
CA THR A 139 14.10 4.55 -7.19
C THR A 139 12.86 5.44 -7.23
N THR A 140 12.04 5.35 -8.28
CA THR A 140 10.76 6.09 -8.35
C THR A 140 9.84 5.72 -7.18
N LEU A 141 9.73 4.44 -6.83
CA LEU A 141 8.94 3.96 -5.71
C LEU A 141 9.43 4.55 -4.39
N ALA A 142 10.73 4.51 -4.11
CA ALA A 142 11.32 5.08 -2.90
C ALA A 142 11.08 6.60 -2.81
N LEU A 143 11.23 7.32 -3.93
CA LEU A 143 10.99 8.76 -4.03
C LEU A 143 9.53 9.15 -3.81
N VAL A 144 8.58 8.24 -4.00
CA VAL A 144 7.15 8.49 -3.71
C VAL A 144 6.79 8.04 -2.29
N VAL A 145 7.26 6.86 -1.85
CA VAL A 145 6.94 6.30 -0.53
C VAL A 145 7.46 7.18 0.59
N ILE A 146 8.73 7.63 0.52
CA ILE A 146 9.34 8.39 1.61
C ILE A 146 8.58 9.72 1.88
N PRO A 147 8.27 10.56 0.87
CA PRO A 147 7.49 11.77 1.09
C PRO A 147 6.06 11.50 1.52
N VAL A 148 5.38 10.49 0.96
CA VAL A 148 3.99 10.17 1.34
C VAL A 148 3.92 9.65 2.77
N GLY A 149 4.81 8.72 3.16
CA GLY A 149 4.90 8.22 4.53
C GLY A 149 5.27 9.32 5.51
N SER A 150 6.21 10.19 5.14
CA SER A 150 6.56 11.38 5.94
C SER A 150 5.40 12.34 6.09
N ALA A 151 4.62 12.59 5.02
CA ALA A 151 3.45 13.45 5.06
C ALA A 151 2.39 12.90 6.03
N TRP A 152 2.17 11.59 6.06
CA TRP A 152 1.27 10.95 7.02
C TRP A 152 1.74 11.10 8.48
N ILE A 153 3.05 10.98 8.73
CA ILE A 153 3.63 11.20 10.06
C ILE A 153 3.50 12.67 10.47
N VAL A 154 3.82 13.61 9.57
CA VAL A 154 3.71 15.05 9.82
C VAL A 154 2.26 15.41 10.11
N PHE A 155 1.33 14.90 9.30
CA PHE A 155 -0.10 15.06 9.50
C PHE A 155 -0.52 14.53 10.87
N GLY A 156 -0.02 13.35 11.29
CA GLY A 156 -0.23 12.84 12.65
C GLY A 156 0.29 13.76 13.74
N SER A 157 1.54 14.22 13.63
CA SER A 157 2.20 15.06 14.64
C SER A 157 1.56 16.44 14.80
N ARG A 158 0.97 17.01 13.74
CA ARG A 158 0.25 18.29 13.83
C ARG A 158 -1.19 18.16 14.34
N PHE A 159 -1.67 16.94 14.53
CA PHE A 159 -2.98 16.64 15.11
C PHE A 159 -2.93 16.45 16.64
N GLU A 160 -1.78 16.69 17.29
CA GLU A 160 -1.70 16.89 18.74
C GLU A 160 -2.59 18.09 19.16
N GLY A 161 -3.85 17.83 19.54
CA GLY A 161 -4.71 18.80 20.21
C GLY A 161 -6.10 19.06 19.61
N LEU A 162 -6.42 18.61 18.39
CA LEU A 162 -7.75 18.83 17.79
C LEU A 162 -8.73 17.68 18.09
N GLN A 163 -9.78 17.98 18.87
CA GLN A 163 -10.83 17.06 19.29
C GLN A 163 -11.52 16.31 18.13
N LYS A 164 -11.28 14.99 18.08
CA LYS A 164 -12.13 13.80 17.83
C LYS A 164 -13.42 13.81 16.95
N ALA A 165 -13.94 14.91 16.43
CA ALA A 165 -15.28 14.90 15.83
C ALA A 165 -15.35 14.52 14.33
N TRP A 166 -14.36 14.92 13.51
CA TRP A 166 -14.50 14.84 12.05
C TRP A 166 -13.83 13.60 11.41
N LEU A 167 -12.71 13.13 11.96
CA LEU A 167 -11.89 12.00 11.45
C LEU A 167 -11.96 10.79 12.40
N THR A 168 -13.16 10.24 12.59
CA THR A 168 -13.31 8.99 13.32
C THR A 168 -12.57 7.88 12.55
N PRO A 169 -11.86 6.95 13.22
CA PRO A 169 -11.18 5.81 12.57
C PRO A 169 -12.08 5.06 11.57
N LEU A 170 -13.40 5.06 11.84
CA LEU A 170 -14.41 4.53 10.95
C LEU A 170 -14.50 5.24 9.58
N LYS A 171 -14.48 6.58 9.54
CA LYS A 171 -14.57 7.34 8.29
C LYS A 171 -13.31 7.16 7.45
N ILE A 172 -12.15 7.13 8.10
CA ILE A 172 -10.86 6.84 7.46
C ILE A 172 -10.91 5.42 6.85
N ASN A 173 -11.24 4.39 7.63
CA ASN A 173 -11.34 3.02 7.13
C ASN A 173 -12.34 2.86 5.98
N ARG A 174 -13.48 3.57 6.02
CA ARG A 174 -14.50 3.54 4.96
C ARG A 174 -14.01 4.22 3.68
N ALA A 175 -13.36 5.39 3.79
CA ALA A 175 -12.77 6.08 2.63
C ALA A 175 -11.69 5.21 1.97
N THR A 176 -10.85 4.54 2.76
CA THR A 176 -9.85 3.59 2.26
C THR A 176 -10.49 2.41 1.57
N ALA A 177 -11.48 1.79 2.20
CA ALA A 177 -12.15 0.63 1.63
C ALA A 177 -12.84 0.98 0.30
N LEU A 178 -13.44 2.18 0.19
CA LEU A 178 -13.97 2.70 -1.07
C LEU A 178 -12.88 2.92 -2.12
N ALA A 179 -11.76 3.54 -1.76
CA ALA A 179 -10.64 3.76 -2.68
C ALA A 179 -10.04 2.42 -3.17
N MET A 180 -9.83 1.46 -2.27
CA MET A 180 -9.32 0.13 -2.61
C MET A 180 -10.34 -0.67 -3.44
N ALA A 181 -11.64 -0.58 -3.13
CA ALA A 181 -12.69 -1.21 -3.92
C ALA A 181 -12.79 -0.63 -5.33
N CYS A 182 -12.73 0.70 -5.47
CA CYS A 182 -12.71 1.38 -6.76
C CYS A 182 -11.47 0.99 -7.59
N PHE A 183 -10.30 0.94 -6.96
CA PHE A 183 -9.08 0.49 -7.63
C PHE A 183 -9.21 -0.97 -8.09
N ALA A 184 -9.74 -1.86 -7.24
CA ALA A 184 -9.95 -3.26 -7.56
C ALA A 184 -10.96 -3.46 -8.70
N THR A 185 -12.09 -2.74 -8.71
CA THR A 185 -13.08 -2.86 -9.78
C THR A 185 -12.53 -2.38 -11.12
N LEU A 186 -11.78 -1.28 -11.13
CA LEU A 186 -11.11 -0.79 -12.34
C LEU A 186 -10.07 -1.79 -12.87
N THR A 187 -9.33 -2.45 -11.98
CA THR A 187 -8.31 -3.43 -12.36
C THR A 187 -8.90 -4.75 -12.83
N VAL A 188 -9.98 -5.23 -12.20
CA VAL A 188 -10.75 -6.37 -12.69
C VAL A 188 -11.33 -6.08 -14.09
N GLY A 189 -11.84 -4.86 -14.31
CA GLY A 189 -12.34 -4.43 -15.63
C GLY A 189 -11.26 -4.52 -16.72
N ARG A 190 -10.07 -3.96 -16.47
CA ARG A 190 -8.94 -4.03 -17.41
C ARG A 190 -8.46 -5.46 -17.66
N LEU A 191 -8.44 -6.31 -16.63
CA LEU A 191 -8.08 -7.72 -16.77
C LEU A 191 -9.09 -8.47 -17.63
N ALA A 192 -10.39 -8.23 -17.44
CA ALA A 192 -11.45 -8.83 -18.24
C ALA A 192 -11.36 -8.44 -19.72
N GLU A 193 -11.13 -7.16 -20.02
CA GLU A 193 -10.90 -6.68 -21.39
C GLU A 193 -9.70 -7.37 -22.05
N SER A 194 -8.61 -7.59 -21.29
CA SER A 194 -7.40 -8.26 -21.80
C SER A 194 -7.54 -9.77 -22.04
N VAL A 195 -8.62 -10.39 -21.58
CA VAL A 195 -8.91 -11.83 -21.78
C VAL A 195 -9.94 -12.04 -22.89
N LEU A 196 -10.81 -11.05 -23.12
CA LEU A 196 -11.83 -11.05 -24.16
C LEU A 196 -11.31 -10.63 -25.54
N HIS A 197 -10.11 -10.05 -25.61
CA HIS A 197 -9.36 -9.72 -26.82
C HIS A 197 -8.05 -10.49 -26.88
#